data_AF-A0A6G8FJT2-F1
#
_entry.id   AF-A0A6G8FJT2-F1
#
_cell.length_a   1.000
_cell.length_b   1.000
_cell.length_c   1.000
_cell.angle_alpha   90.00
_cell.angle_beta   90.00
_cell.angle_gamma   90.00
#
_symmetry.space_group_name_H-M   'P 1'
#
loop_
_entity.id
_entity.type
_entity.pdbx_description
1 polymer ?
#
loop_
_entity_poly.entity_id
_entity_poly.type
_entity_poly.pdbx_seq_one_letter_code
_entity_poly.pdbx_strand_id
1 'polypeptide(L)'
;MEGLPVMWHAGDGVTLVAGDRAVDGFRIAAAMLLERLQSGIEVETLTPHRLVDGAWVPSVWPEEVQDTLRLVERLFAQQWYERQRGPLGDYCQQQGIDVSVPEYRVMETPEGETISACAYVEGTQTLIPDVDLVLVIRPDGSAQPHSFDEFRTSAGVSLQNARVSPQRWFRGV
;
A
#
# COMPACT_ATOMS: atom_id res chain seq x y z
N MET A 1 2.85 8.86 31.19
CA MET A 1 2.18 8.87 29.88
C MET A 1 1.69 10.30 29.68
N GLU A 2 2.25 11.04 28.73
CA GLU A 2 1.84 12.42 28.46
C GLU A 2 0.64 12.44 27.54
N GLY A 3 -0.48 13.01 28.00
CA GLY A 3 -1.71 13.08 27.21
C GLY A 3 -2.56 11.81 27.27
N LEU A 4 -3.46 11.67 26.30
CA LEU A 4 -4.41 10.55 26.21
C LEU A 4 -3.73 9.30 25.66
N PRO A 5 -4.11 8.09 26.11
CA PRO A 5 -3.57 6.86 25.55
C PRO A 5 -3.82 6.77 24.03
N VAL A 6 -2.78 6.39 23.29
CA VAL A 6 -2.83 6.06 21.87
C VAL A 6 -2.32 4.64 21.69
N MET A 7 -2.98 3.85 20.84
CA MET A 7 -2.57 2.49 20.53
C MET A 7 -2.47 2.22 19.03
N TRP A 8 -1.65 1.23 18.70
CA TRP A 8 -1.57 0.60 17.38
C TRP A 8 -1.62 -0.91 17.54
N HIS A 9 -2.33 -1.58 16.64
CA HIS A 9 -2.30 -3.04 16.56
C HIS A 9 -1.27 -3.46 15.51
N ALA A 10 -0.08 -3.85 15.99
CA ALA A 10 1.07 -4.18 15.15
C ALA A 10 1.01 -5.60 14.56
N GLY A 11 -0.10 -6.33 14.77
CA GLY A 11 -0.29 -7.72 14.39
C GLY A 11 0.25 -8.71 15.43
N ASP A 12 -0.06 -10.00 15.25
CA ASP A 12 0.36 -11.11 16.12
C ASP A 12 0.11 -10.91 17.63
N GLY A 13 -0.99 -10.22 17.99
CA GLY A 13 -1.31 -9.91 19.37
C GLY A 13 -0.42 -8.83 20.02
N VAL A 14 0.45 -8.17 19.25
CA VAL A 14 1.29 -7.06 19.72
C VAL A 14 0.52 -5.75 19.62
N THR A 15 0.33 -5.10 20.76
CA THR A 15 -0.24 -3.75 20.85
C THR A 15 0.82 -2.78 21.35
N LEU A 16 1.03 -1.71 20.58
CA LEU A 16 1.85 -0.58 20.98
C LEU A 16 0.99 0.44 21.70
N VAL A 17 1.51 1.05 22.77
CA VAL A 17 0.79 2.08 23.52
C VAL A 17 1.73 3.25 23.82
N ALA A 18 1.27 4.46 23.55
CA ALA A 18 1.93 5.72 23.89
C ALA A 18 0.92 6.74 24.43
N GLY A 19 1.39 7.92 24.82
CA GLY A 19 0.52 9.07 25.03
C GLY A 19 0.44 9.92 23.76
N ASP A 20 -0.69 10.59 23.51
CA ASP A 20 -0.93 11.38 22.28
C ASP A 20 -0.04 12.61 22.14
N ARG A 21 0.69 12.99 23.21
CA ARG A 21 1.70 14.06 23.19
C ARG A 21 3.14 13.53 23.22
N ALA A 22 3.31 12.22 23.36
CA ALA A 22 4.63 11.60 23.45
C ALA A 22 5.18 11.27 22.05
N VAL A 23 5.76 12.25 21.37
CA VAL A 23 6.32 12.10 20.00
C VAL A 23 7.31 10.93 19.90
N ASP A 24 8.13 10.70 20.92
CA ASP A 24 9.05 9.55 20.94
C ASP A 24 8.33 8.20 20.90
N GLY A 25 7.13 8.11 21.49
CA GLY A 25 6.28 6.93 21.38
C GLY A 25 5.80 6.68 19.94
N PHE A 26 5.47 7.74 19.20
CA PHE A 26 5.14 7.64 17.78
C PHE A 26 6.36 7.26 16.93
N ARG A 27 7.55 7.78 17.24
CA ARG A 27 8.81 7.39 16.57
C ARG A 27 9.10 5.90 16.74
N ILE A 28 9.00 5.40 17.97
CA ILE A 28 9.18 3.98 18.27
C ILE A 28 8.12 3.14 17.55
N ALA A 29 6.86 3.59 17.54
CA ALA A 29 5.80 2.88 16.85
C ALA A 29 6.05 2.80 15.33
N ALA A 30 6.42 3.90 14.69
CA ALA A 30 6.76 3.93 13.27
C ALA A 30 7.95 3.02 12.95
N ALA A 31 9.00 3.06 13.76
CA ALA A 31 10.18 2.20 13.59
C ALA A 31 9.83 0.71 13.73
N MET A 32 9.01 0.33 14.71
CA MET A 32 8.62 -1.07 14.92
C MET A 32 7.68 -1.58 13.82
N LEU A 33 6.75 -0.74 13.34
CA LEU A 33 5.91 -1.09 12.20
C LEU A 33 6.75 -1.27 10.94
N LEU A 34 7.75 -0.41 10.72
CA LEU A 34 8.69 -0.53 9.61
C LEU A 34 9.46 -1.85 9.66
N GLU A 35 10.07 -2.17 10.81
CA GLU A 35 10.84 -3.41 11.01
C GLU A 35 9.98 -4.65 10.72
N ARG A 36 8.74 -4.67 11.20
CA ARG A 36 7.80 -5.77 10.97
C ARG A 36 7.46 -5.93 9.50
N LEU A 37 7.09 -4.84 8.83
CA LEU A 37 6.76 -4.86 7.40
C LEU A 37 7.96 -5.31 6.54
N GLN A 38 9.17 -4.84 6.86
CA GLN A 38 10.40 -5.27 6.18
C GLN A 38 10.72 -6.75 6.42
N SER A 39 10.36 -7.26 7.59
CA SER A 39 10.52 -8.68 7.96
C SER A 39 9.41 -9.57 7.40
N GLY A 40 8.46 -9.02 6.62
CA GLY A 40 7.32 -9.75 6.10
C GLY A 40 6.29 -10.16 7.16
N ILE A 41 6.35 -9.53 8.34
CA ILE A 41 5.42 -9.79 9.43
C ILE A 41 4.16 -8.93 9.22
N GLU A 42 3.01 -9.57 9.40
CA GLU A 42 1.70 -8.97 9.25
C GLU A 42 1.48 -7.80 10.20
N VAL A 43 1.18 -6.63 9.63
CA VAL A 43 0.63 -5.48 10.34
C VAL A 43 -0.86 -5.37 9.98
N GLU A 44 -1.71 -5.18 10.98
CA GLU A 44 -3.16 -5.12 10.80
C GLU A 44 -3.65 -3.69 10.48
N THR A 45 -3.06 -2.69 11.15
CA THR A 45 -3.44 -1.29 10.96
C THR A 45 -2.25 -0.37 11.18
N LEU A 46 -2.17 0.67 10.36
CA LEU A 46 -1.29 1.82 10.57
C LEU A 46 -1.96 2.97 11.32
N THR A 47 -3.30 2.93 11.47
CA THR A 47 -4.06 4.03 12.05
C THR A 47 -3.93 3.99 13.58
N PRO A 48 -3.30 5.01 14.20
CA PRO A 48 -3.31 5.12 15.65
C PRO A 48 -4.73 5.36 16.13
N HIS A 49 -5.08 4.79 17.28
CA HIS A 49 -6.36 5.06 17.93
C HIS A 49 -6.12 5.68 19.29
N ARG A 50 -6.76 6.82 19.57
CA ARG A 50 -6.68 7.54 20.84
C ARG A 50 -7.92 7.28 21.69
N LEU A 51 -7.74 7.13 23.00
CA LEU A 51 -8.83 6.97 23.95
C LEU A 51 -9.37 8.36 24.37
N VAL A 52 -10.58 8.69 23.91
CA VAL A 52 -11.29 9.94 24.23
C VAL A 52 -12.64 9.55 24.82
N ASP A 53 -12.95 10.04 26.04
CA ASP A 53 -14.23 9.81 26.73
C ASP A 53 -14.68 8.33 26.77
N GLY A 54 -13.71 7.42 26.93
CA GLY A 54 -13.96 5.97 27.00
C GLY A 54 -14.13 5.28 25.63
N ALA A 55 -13.98 6.00 24.52
CA ALA A 55 -14.03 5.47 23.16
C ALA A 55 -12.68 5.59 22.45
N TRP A 56 -12.33 4.56 21.67
CA TRP A 56 -11.18 4.59 20.78
C TRP A 56 -11.56 5.26 19.47
N VAL A 57 -10.90 6.38 19.15
CA VAL A 57 -11.13 7.14 17.91
C VAL A 57 -9.84 7.24 17.10
N PRO A 58 -9.90 7.28 15.76
CA PRO A 58 -8.71 7.49 14.94
C PRO A 58 -7.93 8.74 15.36
N SER A 59 -6.62 8.63 15.38
CA SER A 59 -5.68 9.70 15.66
C SER A 59 -4.76 9.91 14.46
N VAL A 60 -4.14 11.08 14.40
CA VAL A 60 -3.19 11.46 13.34
C VAL A 60 -1.78 11.21 13.84
N TRP A 61 -0.89 10.84 12.92
CA TRP A 61 0.55 10.78 13.18
C TRP A 61 1.14 12.20 13.25
N PRO A 62 2.05 12.48 14.21
CA PRO A 62 2.76 13.76 14.27
C PRO A 62 3.55 14.05 12.98
N GLU A 63 3.80 15.32 12.69
CA GLU A 63 4.56 15.73 11.49
C GLU A 63 6.01 15.21 11.53
N GLU A 64 6.57 15.08 12.73
CA GLU A 64 7.96 14.69 12.99
C GLU A 64 8.28 13.23 12.63
N VAL A 65 7.28 12.42 12.30
CA VAL A 65 7.46 11.02 11.89
C VAL A 65 7.08 10.75 10.43
N GLN A 66 6.69 11.79 9.68
CA GLN A 66 6.10 11.63 8.35
C GLN A 66 7.05 10.98 7.34
N ASP A 67 8.36 11.27 7.41
CA ASP A 67 9.33 10.65 6.49
C ASP A 67 9.38 9.13 6.66
N THR A 68 9.46 8.63 7.90
CA THR A 68 9.39 7.19 8.19
C THR A 68 8.01 6.62 7.83
N LEU A 69 6.96 7.38 8.12
CA LEU A 69 5.59 6.94 7.87
C LEU A 69 5.31 6.72 6.38
N ARG A 70 5.84 7.55 5.47
CA ARG A 70 5.67 7.35 4.02
C ARG A 70 6.16 5.97 3.57
N LEU A 71 7.32 5.53 4.05
CA LEU A 71 7.83 4.18 3.75
C LEU A 71 6.94 3.09 4.36
N VAL A 72 6.52 3.27 5.62
CA VAL A 72 5.62 2.35 6.32
C VAL A 72 4.28 2.20 5.58
N GLU A 73 3.68 3.31 5.14
CA GLU A 73 2.44 3.33 4.36
C GLU A 73 2.58 2.57 3.04
N ARG A 74 3.68 2.78 2.32
CA ARG A 74 3.97 2.08 1.06
C ARG A 74 4.14 0.57 1.27
N LEU A 75 4.87 0.16 2.30
CA LEU A 75 5.08 -1.26 2.62
C LEU A 75 3.81 -1.94 3.14
N PHE A 76 2.99 -1.21 3.90
CA PHE A 76 1.67 -1.70 4.33
C PHE A 76 0.73 -1.86 3.14
N ALA A 77 0.74 -0.92 2.18
CA ALA A 77 0.00 -1.05 0.93
C ALA A 77 0.47 -2.28 0.14
N GLN A 78 1.79 -2.52 0.04
CA GLN A 78 2.34 -3.73 -0.58
C GLN A 78 1.78 -4.99 0.06
N GLN A 79 1.83 -5.09 1.39
CA GLN A 79 1.30 -6.23 2.13
C GLN A 79 -0.19 -6.46 1.80
N TRP A 80 -1.00 -5.40 1.81
CA TRP A 80 -2.42 -5.48 1.50
C TRP A 80 -2.70 -5.93 0.06
N TYR A 81 -2.00 -5.36 -0.92
CA TYR A 81 -2.15 -5.74 -2.32
C TYR A 81 -1.75 -7.20 -2.55
N GLU A 82 -0.65 -7.66 -1.95
CA GLU A 82 -0.18 -9.05 -2.10
C GLU A 82 -1.12 -10.06 -1.45
N ARG A 83 -1.68 -9.76 -0.27
CA ARG A 83 -2.69 -10.63 0.37
C ARG A 83 -3.90 -10.87 -0.50
N GLN A 84 -4.33 -9.85 -1.23
CA GLN A 84 -5.52 -9.94 -2.07
C GLN A 84 -5.23 -10.48 -3.47
N ARG A 85 -3.96 -10.52 -3.90
CA ARG A 85 -3.60 -10.88 -5.27
C ARG A 85 -4.10 -12.27 -5.67
N GLY A 86 -3.80 -13.28 -4.85
CA GLY A 86 -4.26 -14.66 -5.08
C GLY A 86 -5.79 -14.78 -5.06
N PRO A 87 -6.46 -14.41 -3.95
CA PRO A 87 -7.92 -14.49 -3.87
C PRO A 87 -8.67 -13.74 -4.97
N LEU A 88 -8.15 -12.58 -5.41
CA LEU A 88 -8.75 -11.80 -6.49
C LEU A 88 -8.56 -12.48 -7.85
N GLY A 89 -7.38 -13.04 -8.11
CA GLY A 89 -7.14 -13.85 -9.31
C GLY A 89 -8.06 -15.07 -9.38
N ASP A 90 -8.17 -15.81 -8.28
CA ASP A 90 -9.05 -16.98 -8.17
C ASP A 90 -10.51 -16.60 -8.41
N TYR A 91 -10.97 -15.49 -7.81
CA TYR A 91 -12.33 -14.98 -8.01
C TYR A 91 -12.59 -14.66 -9.48
N CYS A 92 -11.69 -13.91 -10.14
CA CYS A 92 -11.85 -13.58 -11.55
C CYS A 92 -11.88 -14.83 -12.44
N GLN A 93 -10.99 -15.80 -12.18
CA GLN A 93 -10.99 -17.07 -12.90
C GLN A 93 -12.31 -17.82 -12.74
N GLN A 94 -12.86 -17.89 -11.52
CA GLN A 94 -14.17 -18.50 -11.25
C GLN A 94 -15.32 -17.80 -11.98
N GLN A 95 -15.20 -16.49 -12.21
CA GLN A 95 -16.16 -15.70 -12.99
C GLN A 95 -15.91 -15.77 -14.52
N GLY A 96 -14.90 -16.52 -14.98
CA GLY A 96 -14.53 -16.61 -16.39
C GLY A 96 -13.89 -15.34 -16.95
N ILE A 97 -13.32 -14.50 -16.08
CA ILE A 97 -12.62 -13.26 -16.43
C ILE A 97 -11.13 -13.56 -16.46
N ASP A 98 -10.53 -13.54 -17.65
CA ASP A 98 -9.09 -13.71 -17.84
C ASP A 98 -8.35 -12.41 -17.57
N VAL A 99 -7.95 -12.19 -16.32
CA VAL A 99 -7.31 -10.95 -15.87
C VAL A 99 -6.03 -11.24 -15.09
N SER A 100 -5.00 -10.47 -15.38
CA SER A 100 -3.76 -10.45 -14.63
C SER A 100 -3.91 -9.56 -13.38
N VAL A 101 -3.46 -10.05 -12.23
CA VAL A 101 -3.35 -9.25 -11.00
C VAL A 101 -1.85 -9.09 -10.69
N PRO A 102 -1.25 -7.95 -11.05
CA PRO A 102 0.20 -7.76 -10.95
C PRO A 102 0.61 -7.58 -9.49
N GLU A 103 1.88 -7.85 -9.24
CA GLU A 103 2.50 -7.58 -7.94
C GLU A 103 2.59 -6.08 -7.68
N TYR A 104 2.50 -5.72 -6.40
CA TYR A 104 2.86 -4.39 -5.92
C TYR A 104 4.26 -4.46 -5.32
N ARG A 105 5.18 -3.62 -5.78
CA ARG A 105 6.55 -3.60 -5.28
C ARG A 105 6.94 -2.21 -4.82
N VAL A 106 7.47 -2.11 -3.62
CA VAL A 106 8.17 -0.93 -3.11
C VAL A 106 9.65 -1.07 -3.40
N MET A 107 10.26 -0.02 -3.93
CA MET A 107 11.70 0.03 -4.25
C MET A 107 12.29 1.40 -3.94
N GLU A 108 13.59 1.41 -3.72
CA GLU A 108 14.37 2.65 -3.54
C GLU A 108 15.01 3.03 -4.88
N THR A 109 14.89 4.28 -5.28
CA THR A 109 15.56 4.84 -6.45
C THR A 109 17.05 5.04 -6.18
N PRO A 110 17.90 5.19 -7.21
CA PRO A 110 19.30 5.57 -7.01
C PRO A 110 19.49 6.87 -6.22
N GLU A 111 18.50 7.76 -6.23
CA GLU A 111 18.48 9.02 -5.49
C GLU A 111 18.01 8.88 -4.03
N GLY A 112 17.63 7.67 -3.60
CA GLY A 112 17.18 7.38 -2.23
C GLY A 112 15.67 7.63 -2.01
N GLU A 113 14.90 7.86 -3.07
CA GLU A 113 13.44 8.02 -2.97
C GLU A 113 12.77 6.64 -2.93
N THR A 114 11.77 6.47 -2.07
CA THR A 114 10.95 5.26 -2.07
C THR A 114 9.77 5.43 -3.01
N ILE A 115 9.65 4.54 -3.99
CA ILE A 115 8.56 4.49 -4.96
C ILE A 115 7.84 3.13 -4.94
N SER A 116 6.60 3.11 -5.41
CA SER A 116 5.84 1.89 -5.68
C SER A 116 5.70 1.65 -7.19
N ALA A 117 5.77 0.39 -7.58
CA ALA A 117 5.69 -0.02 -8.97
C ALA A 117 4.89 -1.32 -9.16
N CYS A 118 4.31 -1.47 -10.36
CA CYS A 118 3.79 -2.73 -10.85
C CYS A 118 4.15 -2.94 -12.33
N ALA A 119 4.03 -4.17 -12.83
CA ALA A 119 4.19 -4.47 -14.25
C ALA A 119 2.85 -4.63 -14.96
N TYR A 120 2.76 -4.12 -16.17
CA TYR A 120 1.63 -4.31 -17.08
C TYR A 120 2.14 -4.87 -18.41
N VAL A 121 1.57 -5.98 -18.88
CA VAL A 121 1.87 -6.54 -20.19
C VAL A 121 0.85 -6.02 -21.18
N GLU A 122 1.33 -5.34 -22.21
CA GLU A 122 0.47 -4.76 -23.24
C GLU A 122 -0.40 -5.82 -23.93
N GLY A 123 -1.70 -5.53 -24.03
CA GLY A 123 -2.68 -6.44 -24.63
C GLY A 123 -3.31 -7.43 -23.66
N THR A 124 -2.99 -7.37 -22.36
CA THR A 124 -3.63 -8.21 -21.34
C THR A 124 -4.67 -7.42 -20.54
N GLN A 125 -5.76 -8.06 -20.14
CA GLN A 125 -6.65 -7.46 -19.14
C GLN A 125 -5.94 -7.49 -17.79
N THR A 126 -5.82 -6.35 -17.11
CA THR A 126 -5.04 -6.26 -15.87
C THR A 126 -5.73 -5.41 -14.81
N LEU A 127 -5.67 -5.84 -13.54
CA LEU A 127 -6.12 -5.08 -12.37
C LEU A 127 -4.95 -4.32 -11.73
N ILE A 128 -4.64 -3.16 -12.29
CA ILE A 128 -3.49 -2.33 -11.94
C ILE A 128 -3.69 -1.72 -10.54
N PRO A 129 -2.78 -1.92 -9.57
CA PRO A 129 -2.81 -1.20 -8.29
C PRO A 129 -2.57 0.30 -8.47
N ASP A 130 -2.96 1.09 -7.47
CA ASP A 130 -2.54 2.49 -7.38
C ASP A 130 -1.07 2.56 -6.96
N VAL A 131 -0.18 2.95 -7.87
CA VAL A 131 1.29 2.94 -7.73
C VAL A 131 1.88 4.24 -8.30
N ASP A 132 3.15 4.55 -8.04
CA ASP A 132 3.80 5.70 -8.70
C ASP A 132 4.19 5.37 -10.15
N LEU A 133 4.69 4.14 -10.39
CA LEU A 133 5.20 3.70 -11.68
C LEU A 133 4.51 2.42 -12.19
N VAL A 134 4.20 2.41 -13.48
CA VAL A 134 3.80 1.21 -14.21
C VAL A 134 4.89 0.88 -15.22
N LEU A 135 5.49 -0.30 -15.09
CA LEU A 135 6.41 -0.83 -16.08
C LEU A 135 5.60 -1.48 -17.20
N VAL A 136 5.50 -0.80 -18.34
CA VAL A 136 4.78 -1.31 -19.52
C VAL A 136 5.71 -2.21 -20.31
N ILE A 137 5.35 -3.49 -20.39
CA ILE A 137 6.05 -4.52 -21.13
C ILE A 137 5.33 -4.71 -22.46
N ARG A 138 6.02 -4.43 -23.56
CA ARG A 138 5.49 -4.56 -24.92
C ARG A 138 5.68 -5.98 -25.48
N PRO A 139 4.95 -6.36 -26.54
CA PRO A 139 5.09 -7.68 -27.16
C PRO A 139 6.48 -7.98 -27.72
N ASP A 140 7.27 -6.94 -28.04
CA ASP A 140 8.66 -7.07 -28.47
C ASP A 140 9.64 -7.33 -27.31
N GLY A 141 9.13 -7.41 -26.07
CA GLY A 141 9.91 -7.63 -24.86
C GLY A 141 10.54 -6.35 -24.29
N SER A 142 10.37 -5.20 -24.92
CA SER A 142 10.82 -3.93 -24.36
C SER A 142 9.97 -3.54 -23.14
N ALA A 143 10.62 -2.94 -22.14
CA ALA A 143 9.97 -2.47 -20.93
C ALA A 143 10.23 -0.97 -20.77
N GLN A 144 9.16 -0.19 -20.60
CA GLN A 144 9.24 1.27 -20.44
C GLN A 144 8.52 1.67 -19.15
N PRO A 145 9.19 2.38 -18.23
CA PRO A 145 8.53 2.92 -17.05
C PRO A 145 7.67 4.12 -17.45
N HIS A 146 6.45 4.16 -16.92
CA HIS A 146 5.56 5.31 -17.00
C HIS A 146 5.13 5.70 -15.60
N SER A 147 5.07 6.99 -15.30
CA SER A 147 4.30 7.43 -14.13
C SER A 147 2.85 6.95 -14.27
N PHE A 148 2.16 6.80 -13.15
CA PHE A 148 0.77 6.37 -13.18
C PHE A 148 -0.12 7.33 -13.98
N ASP A 149 0.13 8.63 -13.92
CA ASP A 149 -0.60 9.63 -14.70
C ASP A 149 -0.33 9.52 -16.21
N GLU A 150 0.91 9.26 -16.61
CA GLU A 150 1.25 8.99 -18.02
C GLU A 150 0.61 7.69 -18.50
N PHE A 151 0.63 6.64 -17.68
CA PHE A 151 -0.04 5.38 -17.95
C PHE A 151 -1.55 5.58 -18.11
N ARG A 152 -2.20 6.33 -17.21
CA ARG A 152 -3.63 6.68 -17.31
C ARG A 152 -3.96 7.46 -18.57
N THR A 153 -3.12 8.45 -18.91
CA THR A 153 -3.32 9.31 -20.07
C THR A 153 -3.20 8.51 -21.37
N SER A 154 -2.19 7.64 -21.47
CA SER A 154 -2.02 6.75 -22.62
C SER A 154 -3.10 5.67 -22.71
N ALA A 155 -3.61 5.22 -21.56
CA ALA A 155 -4.71 4.26 -21.48
C ALA A 155 -6.06 4.85 -21.93
N GLY A 156 -6.31 6.13 -21.64
CA GLY A 156 -7.57 6.79 -21.99
C GLY A 156 -8.79 6.15 -21.28
N VAL A 157 -9.92 6.03 -22.00
CA VAL A 157 -11.20 5.53 -21.44
C VAL A 157 -11.20 4.05 -21.04
N SER A 158 -10.20 3.27 -21.47
CA SER A 158 -10.12 1.84 -21.16
C SER A 158 -9.47 1.53 -19.80
N LEU A 159 -9.20 2.55 -18.97
CA LEU A 159 -8.86 2.36 -17.56
C LEU A 159 -10.04 2.76 -16.66
N GLN A 160 -10.63 1.78 -15.98
CA GLN A 160 -11.82 1.96 -15.14
C GLN A 160 -11.53 1.61 -13.68
N ASN A 161 -12.06 2.38 -12.73
CA ASN A 161 -11.91 2.04 -11.32
C ASN A 161 -12.66 0.72 -11.02
N ALA A 162 -11.95 -0.28 -10.49
CA ALA A 162 -12.48 -1.61 -10.22
C ALA A 162 -13.34 -1.68 -8.95
N ARG A 163 -13.41 -0.60 -8.15
CA ARG A 163 -14.19 -0.46 -6.92
C ARG A 163 -13.90 -1.55 -5.88
N VAL A 164 -12.64 -1.98 -5.81
CA VAL A 164 -12.10 -2.88 -4.77
C VAL A 164 -11.21 -2.10 -3.81
N SER A 165 -10.96 -2.64 -2.61
CA SER A 165 -10.08 -2.04 -1.60
C SER A 165 -8.99 -3.05 -1.22
N PRO A 166 -7.69 -2.73 -1.35
CA PRO A 166 -7.15 -1.43 -1.80
C PRO A 166 -7.46 -1.17 -3.28
N GLN A 167 -7.45 0.11 -3.67
CA GLN A 167 -7.94 0.58 -4.96
C GLN A 167 -7.21 -0.08 -6.13
N ARG A 168 -7.96 -0.53 -7.14
CA ARG A 168 -7.39 -1.03 -8.39
C ARG A 168 -8.10 -0.43 -9.60
N TRP A 169 -7.41 -0.46 -10.71
CA TRP A 169 -7.87 0.05 -11.99
C TRP A 169 -7.86 -1.09 -13.02
N PHE A 170 -9.03 -1.39 -13.58
CA PHE A 170 -9.19 -2.35 -14.64
C PHE A 170 -8.75 -1.74 -15.97
N ARG A 171 -7.73 -2.33 -16.58
CA ARG A 171 -7.32 -2.04 -17.95
C ARG A 171 -7.90 -3.11 -18.87
N GLY A 172 -8.87 -2.74 -19.69
CA GLY A 172 -9.41 -3.58 -20.76
C GLY A 172 -8.61 -3.43 -22.06
N VAL A 173 -8.65 -4.47 -22.92
CA VAL A 173 -8.11 -4.44 -24.29
C VAL A 173 -8.97 -3.58 -25.19
#